data_AF-A0A840WE65-F1
#
_entry.id   AF-A0A840WE65-F1
#
_cell.length_a   1.000
_cell.length_b   1.000
_cell.length_c   1.000
_cell.angle_alpha   90.00
_cell.angle_beta   90.00
_cell.angle_gamma   90.00
#
_symmetry.space_group_name_H-M   'P 1'
#
loop_
_entity.id
_entity.type
_entity.pdbx_description
1 polymer ?
#
loop_
_entity_poly.entity_id
_entity_poly.type
_entity_poly.pdbx_seq_one_letter_code
_entity_poly.pdbx_strand_id
1 'polypeptide(L)'
;MPCPLDPLLAATMHVLRHAYDTYLRGHLPVPPKAGAVHLQDPYLTSARLVRSHFGTHGSVDHGPLPPETDLSALVARQQERFEAHTEPARWPVHAHDPPALAPALHAAGFVPGPERSVLVAELADIPSAHLAAEERLRENDRVTSSAVRQLATASGPHRRSLVEHESDGTTFEHRTLALVHRAQVRAASWAVLRTGTPFVVLEGMTAPRPTFLWEWAHRAGTVRPKSGWWVWDQAQARLMAAEVDPQAQPDLYEMLLDSGFHEITTVRTHTWEPSGAPATSRPVTELFDGPEHDDIWDRFTSRFFFAPSTTLFPGIVEPAASVTWSLHRADEDPEHRTELDRTVRQGLAASVPEGESLYTLDWQHIGHRYDPRRVGGPEQPRNPAFAFPNGDYYINLTKDLRLGTFGHPWEEGPHGQGTLCVFGTELLARVEDRLTRLLGPPIRRSGRPVR
;
A
#
# COMPACT_ATOMS: atom_id res chain seq x y z
N MET A 1 47.46 2.24 6.32
CA MET A 1 47.06 2.75 4.98
C MET A 1 46.06 1.77 4.42
N PRO A 2 44.82 2.18 4.09
CA PRO A 2 43.91 1.29 3.39
C PRO A 2 44.46 1.05 1.98
N CYS A 3 44.46 -0.22 1.56
CA CYS A 3 44.82 -0.60 0.18
C CYS A 3 43.84 0.12 -0.77
N PRO A 4 44.29 0.75 -1.87
CA PRO A 4 43.37 1.35 -2.82
C PRO A 4 42.43 0.26 -3.36
N LEU A 5 41.13 0.55 -3.37
CA LEU A 5 40.11 -0.33 -3.95
C LEU A 5 40.47 -0.63 -5.41
N ASP A 6 40.22 -1.88 -5.85
CA ASP A 6 40.35 -2.29 -7.24
C ASP A 6 39.56 -1.31 -8.15
N PRO A 7 40.18 -0.68 -9.17
CA PRO A 7 39.51 0.24 -10.08
C PRO A 7 38.23 -0.31 -10.72
N LEU A 8 38.16 -1.63 -10.99
CA LEU A 8 36.97 -2.27 -11.54
C LEU A 8 35.84 -2.32 -10.51
N LEU A 9 36.16 -2.67 -9.26
CA LEU A 9 35.20 -2.68 -8.15
C LEU A 9 34.65 -1.28 -7.88
N ALA A 10 35.52 -0.26 -7.88
CA ALA A 10 35.13 1.13 -7.70
C ALA A 10 34.18 1.62 -8.80
N ALA A 11 34.41 1.22 -10.06
CA ALA A 11 33.52 1.52 -11.18
C ALA A 11 32.16 0.83 -11.02
N THR A 12 32.13 -0.46 -10.64
CA THR A 12 30.89 -1.20 -10.37
C THR A 12 30.08 -0.54 -9.26
N MET A 13 30.70 -0.21 -8.12
CA MET A 13 30.03 0.47 -7.01
C MET A 13 29.44 1.83 -7.44
N HIS A 14 30.14 2.58 -8.29
CA HIS A 14 29.64 3.85 -8.82
C HIS A 14 28.39 3.66 -9.68
N VAL A 15 28.40 2.66 -10.57
CA VAL A 15 27.24 2.33 -11.44
C VAL A 15 26.05 1.89 -10.60
N LEU A 16 26.25 1.00 -9.62
CA LEU A 16 25.17 0.51 -8.74
C LEU A 16 24.60 1.64 -7.89
N ARG A 17 25.45 2.52 -7.32
CA ARG A 17 24.98 3.71 -6.59
C ARG A 17 24.16 4.63 -7.48
N HIS A 18 24.65 4.92 -8.69
CA HIS A 18 23.91 5.75 -9.63
C HIS A 18 22.54 5.17 -9.97
N ALA A 19 22.44 3.85 -10.17
CA ALA A 19 21.16 3.18 -10.38
C ALA A 19 20.24 3.30 -9.16
N TYR A 20 20.77 3.10 -7.94
CA TYR A 20 20.02 3.26 -6.69
C TYR A 20 19.42 4.66 -6.55
N ASP A 21 20.24 5.70 -6.75
CA ASP A 21 19.80 7.10 -6.69
C ASP A 21 18.82 7.48 -7.81
N THR A 22 18.97 6.86 -8.98
CA THR A 22 18.15 7.16 -10.16
C THR A 22 16.77 6.53 -10.08
N TYR A 23 16.67 5.30 -9.59
CA TYR A 23 15.42 4.52 -9.71
C TYR A 23 14.70 4.28 -8.38
N LEU A 24 15.41 4.18 -7.25
CA LEU A 24 14.78 3.91 -5.96
C LEU A 24 14.52 5.18 -5.15
N ARG A 25 15.49 6.09 -5.09
CA ARG A 25 15.39 7.28 -4.25
C ARG A 25 14.49 8.37 -4.85
N GLY A 26 13.55 8.84 -4.05
CA GLY A 26 12.51 9.79 -4.47
C GLY A 26 11.55 9.17 -5.50
N HIS A 27 11.42 7.83 -5.52
CA HIS A 27 10.51 7.14 -6.42
C HIS A 27 9.06 7.39 -5.99
N LEU A 28 8.22 7.79 -6.95
CA LEU A 28 6.79 7.92 -6.76
C LEU A 28 6.11 6.57 -7.07
N PRO A 29 5.47 5.90 -6.09
CA PRO A 29 4.81 4.63 -6.34
C PRO A 29 3.71 4.76 -7.41
N VAL A 30 3.68 3.83 -8.36
CA VAL A 30 2.63 3.72 -9.37
C VAL A 30 2.09 2.28 -9.40
N PRO A 31 0.81 2.05 -9.05
CA PRO A 31 -0.16 3.03 -8.57
C PRO A 31 0.19 3.58 -7.16
N PRO A 32 -0.37 4.73 -6.76
CA PRO A 32 -0.26 5.23 -5.40
C PRO A 32 -0.73 4.18 -4.37
N LYS A 33 -0.08 4.16 -3.21
CA LYS A 33 -0.41 3.22 -2.14
C LYS A 33 -1.77 3.55 -1.53
N ALA A 34 -2.61 2.53 -1.33
CA ALA A 34 -3.90 2.71 -0.67
C ALA A 34 -3.70 3.31 0.73
N GLY A 35 -4.44 4.38 1.05
CA GLY A 35 -4.33 5.04 2.35
C GLY A 35 -3.13 5.96 2.54
N ALA A 36 -2.29 6.14 1.52
CA ALA A 36 -1.21 7.11 1.55
C ALA A 36 -1.40 8.22 0.51
N VAL A 37 -0.75 9.35 0.74
CA VAL A 37 -0.62 10.45 -0.22
C VAL A 37 0.84 10.69 -0.46
N HIS A 38 1.24 10.71 -1.73
CA HIS A 38 2.60 11.02 -2.14
C HIS A 38 2.60 12.35 -2.87
N LEU A 39 3.35 13.31 -2.34
CA LEU A 39 3.42 14.69 -2.81
C LEU A 39 4.84 15.01 -3.21
N GLN A 40 5.04 15.45 -4.45
CA GLN A 40 6.30 16.03 -4.85
C GLN A 40 6.43 17.43 -4.28
N ASP A 41 7.65 17.81 -3.88
CA ASP A 41 7.90 19.18 -3.44
C ASP A 41 7.83 20.14 -4.64
N PRO A 42 6.91 21.13 -4.64
CA PRO A 42 6.71 21.99 -5.79
C PRO A 42 7.87 22.96 -6.05
N TYR A 43 8.78 23.15 -5.08
CA TYR A 43 9.93 24.06 -5.17
C TYR A 43 11.20 23.35 -5.67
N LEU A 44 11.20 22.02 -5.76
CA LEU A 44 12.33 21.23 -6.25
C LEU A 44 11.98 20.57 -7.59
N THR A 45 12.02 21.35 -8.67
CA THR A 45 11.67 20.86 -10.02
C THR A 45 12.78 20.02 -10.67
N SER A 46 14.04 20.22 -10.26
CA SER A 46 15.22 19.52 -10.79
C SER A 46 15.62 18.27 -10.00
N ALA A 47 14.96 18.00 -8.86
CA ALA A 47 15.23 16.83 -8.04
C ALA A 47 13.93 16.15 -7.60
N ARG A 48 13.98 14.83 -7.47
CA ARG A 48 12.86 14.05 -6.93
C ARG A 48 12.92 14.12 -5.42
N LEU A 49 12.03 14.89 -4.81
CA LEU A 49 11.71 14.79 -3.39
C LEU A 49 10.22 14.45 -3.26
N VAL A 50 9.94 13.34 -2.58
CA VAL A 50 8.59 12.84 -2.34
C VAL A 50 8.34 12.84 -0.83
N ARG A 51 7.35 13.64 -0.42
CA ARG A 51 6.76 13.57 0.91
C ARG A 51 5.60 12.59 0.87
N SER A 52 5.60 11.63 1.79
CA SER A 52 4.50 10.67 1.93
C SER A 52 3.80 10.87 3.26
N HIS A 53 2.47 10.92 3.24
CA HIS A 53 1.60 10.92 4.40
C HIS A 53 0.83 9.61 4.44
N PHE A 54 0.91 8.87 5.55
CA PHE A 54 0.21 7.59 5.74
C PHE A 54 -0.94 7.71 6.76
N GLY A 55 -1.29 8.94 7.16
CA GLY A 55 -2.29 9.29 8.19
C GLY A 55 -1.85 9.02 9.63
N THR A 56 -0.72 8.35 9.83
CA THR A 56 -0.23 7.78 11.10
C THR A 56 1.21 8.18 11.35
N HIS A 57 1.93 8.42 10.27
CA HIS A 57 3.30 8.88 10.19
C HIS A 57 3.53 9.35 8.76
N GLY A 58 4.66 10.01 8.55
CA GLY A 58 5.10 10.45 7.24
C GLY A 58 6.57 10.14 6.98
N SER A 59 6.96 10.25 5.72
CA SER A 59 8.35 10.08 5.31
C SER A 59 8.73 11.06 4.21
N VAL A 60 9.99 11.46 4.20
CA VAL A 60 10.62 12.17 3.10
C VAL A 60 11.60 11.22 2.43
N ASP A 61 11.46 11.03 1.13
CA ASP A 61 12.43 10.31 0.31
C ASP A 61 12.88 11.21 -0.83
N HIS A 62 14.17 11.22 -1.12
CA HIS A 62 14.73 12.08 -2.16
C HIS A 62 15.93 11.45 -2.86
N GLY A 63 16.02 11.71 -4.16
CA GLY A 63 17.25 11.52 -4.93
C GLY A 63 18.30 12.61 -4.62
N PRO A 64 19.34 12.74 -5.46
CA PRO A 64 20.35 13.78 -5.29
C PRO A 64 19.73 15.18 -5.25
N LEU A 65 20.06 15.96 -4.22
CA LEU A 65 19.60 17.34 -4.08
C LEU A 65 20.55 18.31 -4.82
N PRO A 66 20.03 19.36 -5.47
CA PRO A 66 20.85 20.37 -6.12
C PRO A 66 21.77 21.08 -5.11
N PRO A 67 23.03 21.39 -5.45
CA PRO A 67 23.97 22.04 -4.53
C PRO A 67 23.47 23.38 -3.96
N GLU A 68 22.67 24.11 -4.73
CA GLU A 68 22.10 25.41 -4.38
C GLU A 68 20.84 25.33 -3.50
N THR A 69 20.42 24.13 -3.12
CA THR A 69 19.23 23.93 -2.29
C THR A 69 19.41 24.58 -0.92
N ASP A 70 18.51 25.48 -0.55
CA ASP A 70 18.39 25.94 0.84
C ASP A 70 17.83 24.80 1.70
N LEU A 71 18.75 24.02 2.29
CA LEU A 71 18.42 22.83 3.07
C LEU A 71 17.63 23.19 4.33
N SER A 72 17.94 24.32 4.99
CA SER A 72 17.22 24.75 6.20
C SER A 72 15.78 25.10 5.86
N ALA A 73 15.54 25.87 4.80
CA ALA A 73 14.19 26.18 4.34
C ALA A 73 13.44 24.93 3.86
N LEU A 74 14.13 24.00 3.19
CA LEU A 74 13.55 22.72 2.76
C LEU A 74 13.08 21.89 3.96
N VAL A 75 13.93 21.69 4.96
CA VAL A 75 13.59 20.93 6.17
C VAL A 75 12.41 21.58 6.90
N ALA A 76 12.44 22.90 7.11
CA ALA A 76 11.37 23.62 7.79
C ALA A 76 10.01 23.44 7.09
N ARG A 77 9.96 23.53 5.76
CA ARG A 77 8.72 23.29 5.00
C ARG A 77 8.19 21.88 5.16
N GLN A 78 9.05 20.86 5.14
CA GLN A 78 8.56 19.47 5.30
C GLN A 78 8.06 19.25 6.73
N GLN A 79 8.79 19.74 7.73
CA GLN A 79 8.41 19.66 9.14
C GLN A 79 7.07 20.33 9.41
N GLU A 80 6.84 21.55 8.89
CA GLU A 80 5.57 22.26 9.03
C GLU A 80 4.39 21.43 8.48
N ARG A 81 4.58 20.75 7.35
CA ARG A 81 3.52 19.87 6.80
C ARG A 81 3.25 18.67 7.70
N PHE A 82 4.27 18.03 8.27
CA PHE A 82 4.06 16.91 9.18
C PHE A 82 3.41 17.34 10.51
N GLU A 83 3.80 18.50 11.05
CA GLU A 83 3.15 19.10 12.22
C GLU A 83 1.66 19.38 11.97
N ALA A 84 1.33 19.95 10.80
CA ALA A 84 -0.06 20.24 10.42
C ALA A 84 -0.97 19.00 10.36
N HIS A 85 -0.40 17.81 10.10
CA HIS A 85 -1.12 16.53 10.11
C HIS A 85 -0.94 15.75 11.42
N THR A 86 -0.14 16.25 12.37
CA THR A 86 0.24 15.54 13.60
C THR A 86 0.82 14.15 13.29
N GLU A 87 1.76 14.11 12.35
CA GLU A 87 2.41 12.88 11.92
C GLU A 87 3.90 12.89 12.27
N PRO A 88 4.45 11.83 12.90
CA PRO A 88 5.88 11.68 13.04
C PRO A 88 6.54 11.48 11.69
N ALA A 89 7.71 12.09 11.50
CA ALA A 89 8.40 12.14 10.21
C ALA A 89 9.67 11.30 10.22
N ARG A 90 9.94 10.62 9.10
CA ARG A 90 11.19 9.88 8.87
C ARG A 90 11.91 10.40 7.63
N TRP A 91 13.21 10.65 7.74
CA TRP A 91 14.03 11.18 6.67
C TRP A 91 15.37 10.42 6.58
N PRO A 92 15.50 9.46 5.64
CA PRO A 92 16.76 8.79 5.37
C PRO A 92 17.79 9.77 4.77
N VAL A 93 18.98 9.84 5.37
CA VAL A 93 20.11 10.63 4.87
C VAL A 93 21.27 9.69 4.56
N HIS A 94 21.71 9.69 3.31
CA HIS A 94 22.81 8.85 2.85
C HIS A 94 24.15 9.60 3.03
N ALA A 95 25.24 8.87 3.22
CA ALA A 95 26.56 9.47 3.47
C ALA A 95 27.07 10.36 2.32
N HIS A 96 26.53 10.20 1.11
CA HIS A 96 26.88 10.98 -0.06
C HIS A 96 25.87 12.11 -0.38
N ASP A 97 24.87 12.32 0.48
CA ASP A 97 24.00 13.50 0.42
C ASP A 97 24.76 14.77 0.83
N PRO A 98 24.21 15.98 0.55
CA PRO A 98 24.85 17.22 0.96
C PRO A 98 25.23 17.21 2.45
N PRO A 99 26.48 17.50 2.82
CA PRO A 99 26.97 17.33 4.20
C PRO A 99 26.26 18.25 5.20
N ALA A 100 25.62 19.33 4.72
CA ALA A 100 24.83 20.25 5.53
C ALA A 100 23.39 19.77 5.82
N LEU A 101 22.91 18.68 5.19
CA LEU A 101 21.54 18.18 5.38
C LEU A 101 21.33 17.62 6.78
N ALA A 102 22.22 16.74 7.27
CA ALA A 102 22.11 16.18 8.61
C ALA A 102 22.18 17.26 9.72
N PRO A 103 23.10 18.25 9.67
CA PRO A 103 23.06 19.41 10.56
C PRO A 103 21.75 20.20 10.50
N ALA A 104 21.18 20.44 9.31
CA ALA A 104 19.90 21.13 9.16
C ALA A 104 18.73 20.36 9.79
N LEU A 105 18.69 19.04 9.61
CA LEU A 105 17.70 18.16 10.26
C LEU A 105 17.84 18.19 11.78
N HIS A 106 19.07 18.10 12.29
CA HIS A 106 19.33 18.17 13.73
C HIS A 106 18.91 19.52 14.33
N ALA A 107 19.19 20.63 13.65
CA ALA A 107 18.76 21.95 14.07
C ALA A 107 17.22 22.09 14.10
N ALA A 108 16.51 21.36 13.24
CA ALA A 108 15.06 21.24 13.26
C ALA A 108 14.51 20.25 14.30
N GLY A 109 15.37 19.59 15.10
CA GLY A 109 14.96 18.66 16.15
C GLY A 109 14.80 17.20 15.70
N PHE A 110 15.27 16.84 14.50
CA PHE A 110 15.33 15.44 14.10
C PHE A 110 16.47 14.70 14.82
N VAL A 111 16.22 13.45 15.20
CA VAL A 111 17.18 12.56 15.87
C VAL A 111 17.65 11.48 14.90
N PRO A 112 18.97 11.29 14.68
CA PRO A 112 19.49 10.23 13.82
C PRO A 112 19.34 8.85 14.46
N GLY A 113 18.88 7.88 13.66
CA GLY A 113 18.94 6.47 13.99
C GLY A 113 20.34 5.82 13.82
N PRO A 114 20.43 4.49 13.97
CA PRO A 114 21.66 3.75 13.70
C PRO A 114 22.06 3.87 12.22
N GLU A 115 23.36 3.76 11.98
CA GLU A 115 23.92 3.72 10.63
C GLU A 115 23.75 2.34 10.03
N ARG A 116 23.33 2.30 8.76
CA ARG A 116 23.10 1.06 8.04
C ARG A 116 23.83 1.11 6.71
N SER A 117 24.45 0.00 6.31
CA SER A 117 25.03 -0.18 4.99
C SER A 117 23.92 -0.37 3.97
N VAL A 118 24.01 0.34 2.84
CA VAL A 118 23.16 0.16 1.67
C VAL A 118 23.91 -0.72 0.69
N LEU A 119 23.34 -1.89 0.40
CA LEU A 119 23.95 -2.95 -0.39
C LEU A 119 23.13 -3.18 -1.65
N VAL A 120 23.79 -3.35 -2.79
CA VAL A 120 23.12 -3.67 -4.07
C VAL A 120 23.85 -4.81 -4.79
N ALA A 121 23.08 -5.74 -5.36
CA ALA A 121 23.57 -6.81 -6.23
C ALA A 121 22.82 -6.79 -7.57
N GLU A 122 23.49 -7.22 -8.65
CA GLU A 122 22.80 -7.67 -9.86
C GLU A 122 22.16 -9.05 -9.58
N LEU A 123 20.92 -9.26 -10.02
CA LEU A 123 20.22 -10.52 -9.78
C LEU A 123 20.92 -11.72 -10.43
N ALA A 124 21.65 -11.47 -11.53
CA ALA A 124 22.43 -12.50 -12.23
C ALA A 124 23.64 -12.98 -11.42
N ASP A 125 24.13 -12.15 -10.48
CA ASP A 125 25.29 -12.46 -9.66
C ASP A 125 24.89 -13.17 -8.34
N ILE A 126 23.59 -13.21 -8.03
CA ILE A 126 23.08 -13.91 -6.84
C ILE A 126 23.23 -15.42 -7.05
N PRO A 127 24.00 -16.12 -6.21
CA PRO A 127 24.22 -17.55 -6.36
C PRO A 127 22.93 -18.37 -6.28
N SER A 128 22.85 -19.42 -7.10
CA SER A 128 21.78 -20.40 -6.96
C SER A 128 21.86 -21.11 -5.61
N ALA A 129 20.76 -21.13 -4.87
CA ALA A 129 20.67 -21.82 -3.59
C ALA A 129 19.54 -22.85 -3.62
N HIS A 130 19.78 -24.00 -3.02
CA HIS A 130 18.79 -25.08 -2.94
C HIS A 130 18.29 -25.24 -1.51
N LEU A 131 16.98 -25.48 -1.39
CA LEU A 131 16.35 -25.85 -0.12
C LEU A 131 16.84 -27.23 0.32
N ALA A 132 16.95 -27.44 1.62
CA ALA A 132 17.24 -28.76 2.17
C ALA A 132 16.09 -29.73 1.88
N ALA A 133 16.36 -31.04 2.04
CA ALA A 133 15.29 -32.04 1.99
C ALA A 133 14.17 -31.67 2.97
N GLU A 134 12.91 -31.77 2.54
CA GLU A 134 11.70 -31.40 3.30
C GLU A 134 11.46 -29.89 3.56
N GLU A 135 12.36 -28.99 3.14
CA GLU A 135 12.12 -27.54 3.19
C GLU A 135 11.29 -27.07 2.01
N ARG A 136 10.36 -26.14 2.24
CA ARG A 136 9.51 -25.51 1.21
C ARG A 136 9.37 -24.03 1.49
N LEU A 137 9.31 -23.21 0.42
CA LEU A 137 8.95 -21.81 0.52
C LEU A 137 7.45 -21.64 0.25
N ARG A 138 6.76 -20.87 1.09
CA ARG A 138 5.36 -20.49 0.90
C ARG A 138 5.27 -18.96 0.83
N GLU A 139 4.65 -18.45 -0.23
CA GLU A 139 4.47 -17.02 -0.43
C GLU A 139 3.09 -16.57 0.04
N ASN A 140 3.04 -15.43 0.73
CA ASN A 140 1.80 -14.75 1.18
C ASN A 140 0.78 -15.73 1.78
N ASP A 141 1.29 -16.72 2.50
CA ASP A 141 0.49 -17.86 2.89
C ASP A 141 -0.19 -17.61 4.23
N ARG A 142 -1.53 -17.54 4.19
CA ARG A 142 -2.38 -17.28 5.35
C ARG A 142 -2.11 -18.24 6.51
N VAL A 143 -1.84 -19.52 6.24
CA VAL A 143 -1.56 -20.54 7.26
C VAL A 143 -0.27 -20.23 8.02
N THR A 144 0.76 -19.73 7.33
CA THR A 144 2.04 -19.35 7.94
C THR A 144 2.07 -17.95 8.54
N SER A 145 1.14 -17.06 8.17
CA SER A 145 1.17 -15.62 8.49
C SER A 145 1.40 -15.29 9.97
N SER A 146 0.68 -15.96 10.89
CA SER A 146 0.82 -15.71 12.32
C SER A 146 2.21 -16.06 12.84
N ALA A 147 2.76 -17.21 12.43
CA ALA A 147 4.10 -17.63 12.82
C ALA A 147 5.18 -16.73 12.20
N VAL A 148 4.98 -16.27 10.97
CA VAL A 148 5.86 -15.30 10.31
C VAL A 148 5.89 -13.97 11.09
N ARG A 149 4.73 -13.45 11.50
CA ARG A 149 4.66 -12.23 12.33
C ARG A 149 5.37 -12.40 13.67
N GLN A 150 5.19 -13.54 14.34
CA GLN A 150 5.89 -13.83 15.59
C GLN A 150 7.42 -13.85 15.41
N LEU A 151 7.91 -14.53 14.37
CA LEU A 151 9.35 -14.56 14.05
C LEU A 151 9.87 -13.15 13.73
N ALA A 152 9.15 -12.38 12.92
CA ALA A 152 9.54 -11.03 12.53
C ALA A 152 9.63 -10.07 13.73
N THR A 153 8.71 -10.17 14.69
CA THR A 153 8.77 -9.40 15.95
C THR A 153 9.94 -9.81 16.84
N ALA A 154 10.32 -11.08 16.81
CA ALA A 154 11.43 -11.61 17.60
C ALA A 154 12.81 -11.43 16.94
N SER A 155 12.87 -10.89 15.72
CA SER A 155 14.11 -10.70 14.95
C SER A 155 14.30 -9.24 14.53
N GLY A 156 15.50 -8.87 14.07
CA GLY A 156 15.81 -7.54 13.54
C GLY A 156 17.13 -6.99 14.09
N PRO A 157 17.44 -5.71 13.83
CA PRO A 157 16.59 -4.70 13.19
C PRO A 157 16.37 -4.94 11.68
N HIS A 158 15.19 -4.63 11.15
CA HIS A 158 14.92 -4.73 9.71
C HIS A 158 14.97 -3.35 9.05
N ARG A 159 15.17 -3.30 7.72
CA ARG A 159 15.02 -2.05 6.95
C ARG A 159 13.62 -1.47 7.14
N ARG A 160 12.61 -2.33 7.03
CA ARG A 160 11.22 -2.04 7.38
C ARG A 160 10.65 -3.24 8.12
N SER A 161 9.97 -3.00 9.24
CA SER A 161 9.31 -4.06 9.99
C SER A 161 8.24 -4.76 9.14
N LEU A 162 7.94 -6.02 9.42
CA LEU A 162 6.87 -6.73 8.69
C LEU A 162 5.50 -6.03 8.88
N VAL A 163 5.24 -5.48 10.06
CA VAL A 163 3.98 -4.77 10.35
C VAL A 163 3.82 -3.55 9.45
N GLU A 164 4.86 -2.74 9.28
CA GLU A 164 4.83 -1.60 8.36
C GLU A 164 4.81 -2.06 6.90
N HIS A 165 5.51 -3.15 6.57
CA HIS A 165 5.48 -3.75 5.24
C HIS A 165 4.08 -4.19 4.83
N GLU A 166 3.31 -4.79 5.73
CA GLU A 166 1.92 -5.20 5.48
C GLU A 166 0.96 -3.99 5.51
N SER A 167 1.22 -2.99 6.36
CA SER A 167 0.31 -1.84 6.54
C SER A 167 0.45 -0.76 5.47
N ASP A 168 1.68 -0.52 4.99
CA ASP A 168 2.01 0.53 4.01
C ASP A 168 2.23 -0.06 2.62
N GLY A 169 2.04 -1.37 2.47
CA GLY A 169 2.22 -2.11 1.24
C GLY A 169 0.97 -2.16 0.40
N THR A 170 1.17 -2.34 -0.90
CA THR A 170 0.10 -2.84 -1.77
C THR A 170 0.21 -4.35 -1.80
N THR A 171 -0.92 -5.06 -1.84
CA THR A 171 -1.02 -6.52 -1.91
C THR A 171 -0.14 -7.14 -3.01
N PHE A 172 0.26 -6.36 -4.00
CA PHE A 172 0.90 -6.85 -5.20
C PHE A 172 2.41 -6.58 -5.32
N GLU A 173 2.89 -5.50 -4.74
CA GLU A 173 4.32 -5.21 -4.70
C GLU A 173 4.97 -5.86 -3.48
N HIS A 174 4.26 -5.86 -2.36
CA HIS A 174 4.76 -6.34 -1.08
C HIS A 174 4.52 -7.84 -0.94
N ARG A 175 5.62 -8.60 -0.82
CA ARG A 175 5.59 -10.07 -0.77
C ARG A 175 6.29 -10.57 0.48
N THR A 176 5.85 -11.72 0.97
CA THR A 176 6.46 -12.42 2.10
C THR A 176 6.69 -13.88 1.74
N LEU A 177 7.86 -14.41 2.06
CA LEU A 177 8.22 -15.83 1.94
C LEU A 177 8.42 -16.43 3.33
N ALA A 178 7.77 -17.56 3.59
CA ALA A 178 7.97 -18.40 4.76
C ALA A 178 8.74 -19.65 4.38
N LEU A 179 9.84 -19.93 5.08
CA LEU A 179 10.54 -21.21 5.00
C LEU A 179 9.89 -22.20 5.96
N VAL A 180 9.29 -23.24 5.42
CA VAL A 180 8.58 -24.28 6.15
C VAL A 180 9.38 -25.58 6.12
N HIS A 181 9.57 -26.20 7.28
CA HIS A 181 10.15 -27.53 7.42
C HIS A 181 9.28 -28.34 8.38
N ARG A 182 8.82 -29.52 7.97
CA ARG A 182 7.95 -30.41 8.77
C ARG A 182 6.75 -29.68 9.40
N ALA A 183 6.03 -28.92 8.58
CA ALA A 183 4.87 -28.10 8.97
C ALA A 183 5.15 -26.99 10.01
N GLN A 184 6.41 -26.61 10.23
CA GLN A 184 6.80 -25.49 11.08
C GLN A 184 7.47 -24.39 10.26
N VAL A 185 7.07 -23.14 10.51
CA VAL A 185 7.78 -21.98 9.96
C VAL A 185 9.11 -21.82 10.71
N ARG A 186 10.22 -21.83 9.98
CA ARG A 186 11.59 -21.75 10.52
C ARG A 186 12.23 -20.38 10.34
N ALA A 187 11.91 -19.72 9.23
CA ALA A 187 12.39 -18.40 8.92
C ALA A 187 11.41 -17.72 7.97
N ALA A 188 11.51 -16.41 7.86
CA ALA A 188 10.77 -15.63 6.88
C ALA A 188 11.64 -14.52 6.29
N SER A 189 11.23 -14.05 5.13
CA SER A 189 11.77 -12.85 4.49
C SER A 189 10.64 -12.11 3.79
N TRP A 190 10.73 -10.79 3.71
CA TRP A 190 9.79 -9.97 2.96
C TRP A 190 10.55 -8.96 2.10
N ALA A 191 10.00 -8.72 0.93
CA ALA A 191 10.60 -7.86 -0.09
C ALA A 191 9.51 -7.10 -0.85
N VAL A 192 9.91 -5.99 -1.46
CA VAL A 192 9.03 -5.20 -2.32
C VAL A 192 9.55 -5.21 -3.76
N LEU A 193 8.70 -5.63 -4.68
CA LEU A 193 8.88 -5.46 -6.12
C LEU A 193 8.49 -4.02 -6.46
N ARG A 194 9.47 -3.15 -6.74
CA ARG A 194 9.20 -1.73 -7.00
C ARG A 194 8.82 -1.55 -8.46
N THR A 195 7.51 -1.51 -8.73
CA THR A 195 6.97 -1.39 -10.09
C THR A 195 7.53 -0.16 -10.80
N GLY A 196 7.89 -0.31 -12.08
CA GLY A 196 8.52 0.78 -12.85
C GLY A 196 9.99 1.05 -12.51
N THR A 197 10.63 0.20 -11.69
CA THR A 197 12.07 0.27 -11.39
C THR A 197 12.77 -1.07 -11.68
N PRO A 198 14.09 -1.11 -11.88
CA PRO A 198 14.84 -2.35 -12.02
C PRO A 198 15.10 -3.07 -10.68
N PHE A 199 14.43 -2.67 -9.59
CA PHE A 199 14.77 -3.13 -8.25
C PHE A 199 13.69 -4.02 -7.61
N VAL A 200 14.16 -5.08 -6.96
CA VAL A 200 13.51 -5.67 -5.79
C VAL A 200 14.24 -5.20 -4.54
N VAL A 201 13.49 -4.84 -3.50
CA VAL A 201 14.06 -4.34 -2.23
C VAL A 201 13.81 -5.36 -1.14
N LEU A 202 14.87 -5.92 -0.56
CA LEU A 202 14.80 -6.74 0.64
C LEU A 202 14.52 -5.83 1.85
N GLU A 203 13.32 -5.94 2.42
CA GLU A 203 12.88 -5.11 3.55
C GLU A 203 13.20 -5.78 4.90
N GLY A 204 13.24 -7.11 4.95
CA GLY A 204 13.67 -7.84 6.13
C GLY A 204 13.80 -9.35 5.95
N MET A 205 14.48 -9.96 6.92
CA MET A 205 14.77 -11.39 6.97
C MET A 205 14.95 -11.81 8.42
N THR A 206 14.25 -12.86 8.85
CA THR A 206 14.29 -13.29 10.27
C THR A 206 15.51 -14.12 10.60
N ALA A 207 16.20 -14.66 9.60
CA ALA A 207 17.43 -15.42 9.76
C ALA A 207 18.24 -15.39 8.45
N PRO A 208 19.57 -15.21 8.49
CA PRO A 208 20.41 -15.24 7.29
C PRO A 208 20.24 -16.55 6.50
N ARG A 209 19.59 -16.51 5.33
CA ARG A 209 19.39 -17.65 4.42
C ARG A 209 19.58 -17.24 2.94
N PRO A 210 20.64 -17.71 2.25
CA PRO A 210 20.84 -17.48 0.82
C PRO A 210 19.69 -17.96 -0.07
N THR A 211 18.95 -18.98 0.38
CA THR A 211 17.76 -19.51 -0.33
C THR A 211 16.68 -18.46 -0.52
N PHE A 212 16.53 -17.49 0.38
CA PHE A 212 15.60 -16.38 0.17
C PHE A 212 16.10 -15.42 -0.91
N LEU A 213 17.42 -15.10 -0.93
CA LEU A 213 18.00 -14.21 -1.93
C LEU A 213 17.81 -14.80 -3.34
N TRP A 214 18.14 -16.08 -3.51
CA TRP A 214 17.92 -16.77 -4.77
C TRP A 214 16.45 -16.80 -5.18
N GLU A 215 15.53 -17.12 -4.27
CA GLU A 215 14.11 -17.17 -4.59
C GLU A 215 13.57 -15.78 -4.99
N TRP A 216 13.97 -14.73 -4.28
CA TRP A 216 13.60 -13.36 -4.63
C TRP A 216 14.17 -12.94 -5.98
N ALA A 217 15.44 -13.28 -6.26
CA ALA A 217 16.07 -13.00 -7.54
C ALA A 217 15.38 -13.74 -8.69
N HIS A 218 15.12 -15.04 -8.51
CA HIS A 218 14.44 -15.87 -9.49
C HIS A 218 13.02 -15.34 -9.78
N ARG A 219 12.23 -15.04 -8.74
CA ARG A 219 10.87 -14.51 -8.90
C ARG A 219 10.89 -13.16 -9.61
N ALA A 220 11.68 -12.21 -9.10
CA ALA A 220 11.70 -10.85 -9.61
C ALA A 220 12.25 -10.77 -11.05
N GLY A 221 13.16 -11.67 -11.43
CA GLY A 221 13.72 -11.76 -12.78
C GLY A 221 12.88 -12.57 -13.78
N THR A 222 11.86 -13.33 -13.35
CA THR A 222 11.04 -14.18 -14.24
C THR A 222 9.62 -13.69 -14.45
N VAL A 223 9.18 -12.61 -13.78
CA VAL A 223 7.84 -12.02 -14.00
C VAL A 223 7.74 -11.47 -15.42
N ARG A 224 7.04 -12.20 -16.30
CA ARG A 224 6.66 -11.72 -17.63
C ARG A 224 5.33 -10.95 -17.59
N PRO A 225 5.16 -9.90 -18.39
CA PRO A 225 3.86 -9.26 -18.57
C PRO A 225 2.87 -10.29 -19.12
N LYS A 226 1.77 -10.54 -18.41
CA LYS A 226 0.63 -11.28 -18.97
C LYS A 226 -0.30 -10.26 -19.61
N SER A 227 -0.25 -10.14 -20.94
CA SER A 227 -1.28 -9.42 -21.69
C SER A 227 -2.64 -10.07 -21.45
N GLY A 228 -3.64 -9.30 -20.99
CA GLY A 228 -5.05 -9.73 -20.99
C GLY A 228 -5.77 -9.76 -19.64
N TRP A 229 -5.09 -9.43 -18.54
CA TRP A 229 -5.74 -9.05 -17.28
C TRP A 229 -5.33 -7.61 -16.97
N TRP A 230 -6.27 -6.76 -16.55
CA TRP A 230 -6.08 -5.31 -16.36
C TRP A 230 -5.17 -4.93 -15.17
N VAL A 231 -4.42 -5.90 -14.67
CA VAL A 231 -3.42 -5.72 -13.62
C VAL A 231 -2.21 -6.55 -14.07
N TRP A 232 -0.99 -6.02 -13.90
CA TRP A 232 0.32 -6.64 -14.18
C TRP A 232 0.97 -6.33 -15.54
N ASP A 233 1.60 -5.16 -15.62
CA ASP A 233 2.74 -4.92 -16.53
C ASP A 233 4.04 -4.80 -15.70
N GLN A 234 4.89 -5.85 -15.82
CA GLN A 234 6.35 -5.95 -15.62
C GLN A 234 7.02 -5.54 -14.30
N ALA A 235 7.60 -6.54 -13.62
CA ALA A 235 8.90 -6.36 -12.97
C ALA A 235 9.99 -6.89 -13.93
N GLN A 236 10.77 -6.01 -14.54
CA GLN A 236 12.08 -6.36 -15.12
C GLN A 236 13.16 -6.09 -14.07
N ALA A 237 12.95 -6.60 -12.85
CA ALA A 237 13.95 -6.42 -11.82
C ALA A 237 15.23 -7.11 -12.27
N ARG A 238 16.33 -6.38 -12.17
CA ARG A 238 17.69 -6.88 -12.44
C ARG A 238 18.64 -6.53 -11.32
N LEU A 239 18.21 -5.69 -10.36
CA LEU A 239 18.95 -5.34 -9.16
C LEU A 239 18.17 -5.74 -7.91
N MET A 240 18.90 -6.14 -6.86
CA MET A 240 18.37 -6.28 -5.50
C MET A 240 19.05 -5.27 -4.59
N ALA A 241 18.27 -4.54 -3.80
CA ALA A 241 18.79 -3.64 -2.77
C ALA A 241 18.45 -4.16 -1.37
N ALA A 242 19.37 -4.00 -0.43
CA ALA A 242 19.20 -4.33 0.98
C ALA A 242 19.80 -3.22 1.87
N GLU A 243 19.27 -3.07 3.07
CA GLU A 243 19.88 -2.23 4.11
C GLU A 243 20.08 -3.06 5.37
N VAL A 244 21.27 -3.02 5.94
CA VAL A 244 21.64 -3.79 7.15
C VAL A 244 22.51 -2.95 8.06
N ASP A 245 22.30 -3.08 9.37
CA ASP A 245 23.22 -2.57 10.37
C ASP A 245 24.32 -3.62 10.60
N PRO A 246 25.58 -3.40 10.15
CA PRO A 246 26.63 -4.41 10.28
C PRO A 246 27.02 -4.69 11.72
N GLN A 247 26.77 -3.77 12.65
CA GLN A 247 27.05 -3.98 14.08
C GLN A 247 25.97 -4.83 14.74
N ALA A 248 24.70 -4.62 14.37
CA ALA A 248 23.59 -5.37 14.93
C ALA A 248 23.39 -6.74 14.25
N GLN A 249 23.76 -6.89 12.98
CA GLN A 249 23.53 -8.10 12.17
C GLN A 249 24.75 -8.47 11.30
N PRO A 250 25.90 -8.81 11.91
CA PRO A 250 27.12 -9.14 11.18
C PRO A 250 26.92 -10.34 10.23
N ASP A 251 26.26 -11.41 10.68
CA ASP A 251 26.02 -12.61 9.87
C ASP A 251 25.18 -12.33 8.61
N LEU A 252 24.21 -11.41 8.70
CA LEU A 252 23.41 -11.00 7.53
C LEU A 252 24.24 -10.14 6.58
N TYR A 253 25.06 -9.22 7.12
CA TYR A 253 25.95 -8.39 6.33
C TYR A 253 26.96 -9.23 5.54
N GLU A 254 27.64 -10.17 6.21
CA GLU A 254 28.59 -11.09 5.57
C GLU A 254 27.90 -11.95 4.50
N MET A 255 26.74 -12.54 4.80
CA MET A 255 26.02 -13.36 3.82
C MET A 255 25.56 -12.57 2.59
N LEU A 256 25.19 -11.30 2.74
CA LEU A 256 24.86 -10.44 1.59
C LEU A 256 26.09 -10.20 0.73
N LEU A 257 27.25 -9.86 1.31
CA LEU A 257 28.50 -9.67 0.57
C LEU A 257 28.92 -10.95 -0.17
N ASP A 258 28.86 -12.10 0.49
CA ASP A 258 29.15 -13.42 -0.10
C ASP A 258 28.16 -13.81 -1.20
N SER A 259 26.98 -13.19 -1.22
CA SER A 259 25.93 -13.40 -2.23
C SER A 259 25.96 -12.38 -3.37
N GLY A 260 27.08 -11.68 -3.56
CA GLY A 260 27.29 -10.77 -4.69
C GLY A 260 26.80 -9.34 -4.46
N PHE A 261 26.47 -8.95 -3.23
CA PHE A 261 26.14 -7.56 -2.92
C PHE A 261 27.39 -6.71 -2.75
N HIS A 262 27.30 -5.46 -3.19
CA HIS A 262 28.31 -4.43 -2.99
C HIS A 262 27.77 -3.33 -2.10
N GLU A 263 28.56 -2.91 -1.10
CA GLU A 263 28.22 -1.73 -0.30
C GLU A 263 28.42 -0.47 -1.14
N ILE A 264 27.35 0.27 -1.38
CA ILE A 264 27.37 1.45 -2.26
C ILE A 264 27.41 2.77 -1.48
N THR A 265 26.88 2.77 -0.24
CA THR A 265 26.86 3.90 0.69
C THR A 265 26.37 3.45 2.07
N THR A 266 26.29 4.37 3.03
CA THR A 266 25.59 4.17 4.30
C THR A 266 24.42 5.15 4.42
N VAL A 267 23.45 4.84 5.29
CA VAL A 267 22.25 5.64 5.53
C VAL A 267 21.92 5.73 7.02
N ARG A 268 21.46 6.91 7.45
CA ARG A 268 20.84 7.14 8.78
C ARG A 268 19.45 7.72 8.60
N THR A 269 18.46 7.04 9.16
CA THR A 269 17.08 7.55 9.18
C THR A 269 16.92 8.50 10.35
N HIS A 270 16.72 9.77 10.03
CA HIS A 270 16.43 10.82 10.99
C HIS A 270 14.94 10.82 11.29
N THR A 271 14.57 10.90 12.56
CA THR A 271 13.17 10.85 13.00
C THR A 271 12.80 12.10 13.76
N TRP A 272 11.55 12.54 13.62
CA TRP A 272 11.00 13.70 14.31
C TRP A 272 9.58 13.41 14.75
N GLU A 273 9.22 13.92 15.93
CA GLU A 273 7.92 13.74 16.55
C GLU A 273 7.16 15.07 16.59
N PRO A 274 5.86 15.10 16.25
CA PRO A 274 5.03 16.30 16.30
C PRO A 274 4.65 16.65 17.76
N SER A 275 4.11 17.85 17.96
CA SER A 275 3.66 18.27 19.29
C SER A 275 2.40 17.53 19.80
N GLY A 276 1.53 17.13 18.87
CA GLY A 276 0.28 16.42 19.16
C GLY A 276 0.42 14.90 19.17
N ALA A 277 -0.62 14.20 19.66
CA ALA A 277 -0.66 12.73 19.64
C ALA A 277 -1.00 12.22 18.23
N PRO A 278 -0.12 11.44 17.57
CA PRO A 278 -0.39 10.89 16.25
C PRO A 278 -1.56 9.92 16.25
N ALA A 279 -2.27 9.83 15.13
CA ALA A 279 -3.28 8.78 14.95
C ALA A 279 -2.62 7.39 14.97
N THR A 280 -3.32 6.41 15.53
CA THR A 280 -2.81 5.03 15.68
C THR A 280 -3.31 4.08 14.60
N SER A 281 -4.21 4.52 13.73
CA SER A 281 -4.79 3.73 12.65
C SER A 281 -4.67 4.43 11.31
N ARG A 282 -4.46 3.64 10.24
CA ARG A 282 -4.44 4.15 8.88
C ARG A 282 -5.81 4.68 8.47
N PRO A 283 -5.87 5.73 7.63
CA PRO A 283 -7.12 6.24 7.10
C PRO A 283 -7.78 5.24 6.15
N VAL A 284 -7.00 4.38 5.47
CA VAL A 284 -7.47 3.28 4.63
C VAL A 284 -6.59 2.06 4.87
N THR A 285 -7.17 0.86 4.86
CA THR A 285 -6.49 -0.43 4.94
C THR A 285 -7.06 -1.34 3.85
N GLU A 286 -6.20 -1.98 3.04
CA GLU A 286 -6.63 -2.98 2.06
C GLU A 286 -7.19 -4.23 2.74
N LEU A 287 -8.24 -4.80 2.17
CA LEU A 287 -8.88 -6.05 2.55
C LEU A 287 -8.92 -6.95 1.32
N PHE A 288 -8.09 -7.98 1.26
CA PHE A 288 -8.08 -8.88 0.11
C PHE A 288 -8.29 -10.33 0.51
N ASP A 289 -7.46 -10.82 1.43
CA ASP A 289 -7.47 -12.24 1.75
C ASP A 289 -7.10 -12.47 3.24
N GLY A 290 -7.45 -11.53 4.11
CA GLY A 290 -7.24 -11.63 5.56
C GLY A 290 -8.48 -12.12 6.32
N PRO A 291 -8.34 -12.47 7.62
CA PRO A 291 -9.48 -12.84 8.46
C PRO A 291 -10.59 -11.78 8.53
N GLU A 292 -10.23 -10.49 8.50
CA GLU A 292 -11.21 -9.39 8.50
C GLU A 292 -11.97 -9.31 7.16
N HIS A 293 -11.31 -9.60 6.04
CA HIS A 293 -11.94 -9.69 4.72
C HIS A 293 -12.94 -10.86 4.67
N ASP A 294 -12.54 -12.04 5.13
CA ASP A 294 -13.40 -13.23 5.09
C ASP A 294 -14.62 -13.05 6.02
N ASP A 295 -14.41 -12.53 7.23
CA ASP A 295 -15.50 -12.27 8.18
C ASP A 295 -16.55 -11.31 7.61
N ILE A 296 -16.15 -10.20 6.98
CA ILE A 296 -17.11 -9.23 6.46
C ILE A 296 -17.89 -9.80 5.27
N TRP A 297 -17.26 -10.57 4.39
CA TRP A 297 -17.94 -11.24 3.27
C TRP A 297 -18.88 -12.36 3.74
N ASP A 298 -18.49 -13.17 4.72
CA ASP A 298 -19.32 -14.24 5.28
C ASP A 298 -20.58 -13.67 5.94
N ARG A 299 -20.41 -12.60 6.74
CA ARG A 299 -21.55 -11.90 7.36
C ARG A 299 -22.43 -11.23 6.31
N PHE A 300 -21.86 -10.58 5.29
CA PHE A 300 -22.63 -9.98 4.20
C PHE A 300 -23.45 -11.03 3.45
N THR A 301 -22.80 -12.13 3.05
CA THR A 301 -23.43 -13.23 2.31
C THR A 301 -24.56 -13.85 3.10
N SER A 302 -24.33 -14.12 4.39
CA SER A 302 -25.34 -14.70 5.27
C SER A 302 -26.52 -13.75 5.52
N ARG A 303 -26.25 -12.44 5.68
CA ARG A 303 -27.26 -11.44 6.05
C ARG A 303 -28.18 -11.06 4.90
N PHE A 304 -27.64 -11.00 3.69
CA PHE A 304 -28.35 -10.53 2.50
C PHE A 304 -28.58 -11.64 1.46
N PHE A 305 -28.24 -12.89 1.77
CA PHE A 305 -28.32 -14.03 0.84
C PHE A 305 -27.66 -13.70 -0.50
N PHE A 306 -26.45 -13.16 -0.44
CA PHE A 306 -25.72 -12.73 -1.62
C PHE A 306 -25.52 -13.90 -2.58
N ALA A 307 -26.08 -13.77 -3.78
CA ALA A 307 -26.09 -14.79 -4.82
C ALA A 307 -25.61 -14.15 -6.13
N PRO A 308 -24.28 -13.99 -6.31
CA PRO A 308 -23.74 -13.31 -7.48
C PRO A 308 -24.14 -14.04 -8.77
N SER A 309 -24.66 -13.29 -9.74
CA SER A 309 -25.08 -13.80 -11.03
C SER A 309 -25.12 -12.71 -12.09
N THR A 310 -24.76 -13.06 -13.32
CA THR A 310 -24.90 -12.19 -14.50
C THR A 310 -26.27 -12.34 -15.18
N THR A 311 -27.14 -13.23 -14.68
CA THR A 311 -28.43 -13.57 -15.30
C THR A 311 -29.60 -13.69 -14.33
N LEU A 312 -29.35 -13.83 -13.02
CA LEU A 312 -30.37 -13.95 -11.97
C LEU A 312 -30.31 -12.73 -11.07
N PHE A 313 -31.36 -11.91 -11.07
CA PHE A 313 -31.43 -10.64 -10.35
C PHE A 313 -32.65 -10.59 -9.42
N PRO A 314 -32.59 -9.86 -8.28
CA PRO A 314 -31.43 -9.12 -7.77
C PRO A 314 -30.40 -10.04 -7.08
N GLY A 315 -29.13 -9.61 -7.06
CA GLY A 315 -28.02 -10.36 -6.44
C GLY A 315 -28.07 -10.47 -4.91
N ILE A 316 -29.01 -9.79 -4.23
CA ILE A 316 -29.24 -9.87 -2.79
C ILE A 316 -30.75 -9.84 -2.47
N VAL A 317 -31.10 -10.34 -1.28
CA VAL A 317 -32.38 -10.03 -0.63
C VAL A 317 -32.29 -8.65 0.00
N GLU A 318 -32.86 -7.66 -0.69
CA GLU A 318 -32.86 -6.27 -0.23
C GLU A 318 -33.57 -6.11 1.14
N PRO A 319 -32.99 -5.34 2.08
CA PRO A 319 -33.60 -5.09 3.40
C PRO A 319 -34.94 -4.34 3.33
N ALA A 320 -35.74 -4.42 4.42
CA ALA A 320 -36.98 -3.65 4.51
C ALA A 320 -36.76 -2.13 4.38
N ALA A 321 -35.70 -1.60 4.99
CA ALA A 321 -35.29 -0.20 4.83
C ALA A 321 -34.33 -0.08 3.63
N SER A 322 -34.84 -0.31 2.42
CA SER A 322 -34.07 -0.14 1.17
C SER A 322 -34.85 0.59 0.09
N VAL A 323 -34.10 1.26 -0.80
CA VAL A 323 -34.60 1.86 -2.04
C VAL A 323 -33.58 1.57 -3.13
N THR A 324 -34.05 1.18 -4.32
CA THR A 324 -33.18 0.81 -5.45
C THR A 324 -33.51 1.63 -6.68
N TRP A 325 -32.47 2.16 -7.32
CA TRP A 325 -32.55 2.95 -8.55
C TRP A 325 -31.82 2.26 -9.71
N SER A 326 -32.31 2.49 -10.92
CA SER A 326 -31.54 2.24 -12.15
C SER A 326 -30.38 3.23 -12.25
N LEU A 327 -29.23 2.78 -12.75
CA LEU A 327 -28.05 3.60 -12.97
C LEU A 327 -27.92 4.10 -14.41
N HIS A 328 -28.88 3.83 -15.30
CA HIS A 328 -28.87 4.25 -16.71
C HIS A 328 -28.46 5.72 -16.91
N ARG A 329 -29.09 6.65 -16.17
CA ARG A 329 -28.79 8.08 -16.28
C ARG A 329 -27.37 8.45 -15.85
N ALA A 330 -26.83 7.74 -14.87
CA ALA A 330 -25.45 7.93 -14.47
C ALA A 330 -24.49 7.30 -15.48
N ASP A 331 -24.88 6.23 -16.16
CA ASP A 331 -24.04 5.62 -17.20
C ASP A 331 -23.86 6.57 -18.41
N GLU A 332 -24.89 7.31 -18.79
CA GLU A 332 -24.85 8.23 -19.92
C GLU A 332 -23.99 9.49 -19.69
N ASP A 333 -23.77 9.91 -18.44
CA ASP A 333 -23.09 11.17 -18.11
C ASP A 333 -22.06 11.05 -16.96
N PRO A 334 -20.76 11.27 -17.23
CA PRO A 334 -19.70 11.29 -16.20
C PRO A 334 -19.95 12.28 -15.04
N GLU A 335 -20.63 13.40 -15.27
CA GLU A 335 -20.97 14.35 -14.20
C GLU A 335 -21.99 13.74 -13.23
N HIS A 336 -22.97 13.00 -13.74
CA HIS A 336 -23.94 12.26 -12.94
C HIS A 336 -23.25 11.16 -12.11
N ARG A 337 -22.26 10.42 -12.68
CA ARG A 337 -21.47 9.45 -11.90
C ARG A 337 -20.71 10.13 -10.75
N THR A 338 -20.10 11.27 -11.03
CA THR A 338 -19.35 12.02 -10.02
C THR A 338 -20.26 12.53 -8.91
N GLU A 339 -21.46 13.00 -9.25
CA GLU A 339 -22.48 13.44 -8.30
C GLU A 339 -23.10 12.30 -7.50
N LEU A 340 -23.28 11.13 -8.11
CA LEU A 340 -23.72 9.91 -7.43
C LEU A 340 -22.70 9.51 -6.36
N ASP A 341 -21.43 9.36 -6.74
CA ASP A 341 -20.33 9.04 -5.83
C ASP A 341 -20.24 10.05 -4.69
N ARG A 342 -20.31 11.34 -5.00
CA ARG A 342 -20.27 12.43 -4.01
C ARG A 342 -21.43 12.31 -3.03
N THR A 343 -22.64 12.08 -3.52
CA THR A 343 -23.86 11.94 -2.70
C THR A 343 -23.75 10.75 -1.74
N VAL A 344 -23.32 9.59 -2.24
CA VAL A 344 -23.17 8.38 -1.42
C VAL A 344 -22.06 8.54 -0.40
N ARG A 345 -20.88 9.05 -0.80
CA ARG A 345 -19.76 9.31 0.14
C ARG A 345 -20.16 10.24 1.27
N GLN A 346 -20.82 11.36 0.95
CA GLN A 346 -21.30 12.32 1.95
C GLN A 346 -22.38 11.71 2.87
N GLY A 347 -23.32 10.96 2.29
CA GLY A 347 -24.37 10.27 3.04
C GLY A 347 -23.81 9.24 4.03
N LEU A 348 -22.88 8.40 3.57
CA LEU A 348 -22.20 7.41 4.41
C LEU A 348 -21.42 8.07 5.54
N ALA A 349 -20.57 9.06 5.22
CA ALA A 349 -19.77 9.77 6.22
C ALA A 349 -20.63 10.44 7.31
N ALA A 350 -21.78 11.00 6.93
CA ALA A 350 -22.71 11.64 7.86
C ALA A 350 -23.58 10.63 8.64
N SER A 351 -23.61 9.35 8.26
CA SER A 351 -24.43 8.30 8.90
C SER A 351 -23.64 7.42 9.87
N VAL A 352 -22.38 7.76 10.14
CA VAL A 352 -21.56 7.06 11.11
C VAL A 352 -20.98 8.04 12.14
N PRO A 353 -20.91 7.68 13.42
CA PRO A 353 -20.21 8.46 14.45
C PRO A 353 -18.72 8.62 14.12
N GLU A 354 -18.05 9.52 14.85
CA GLU A 354 -16.61 9.69 14.79
C GLU A 354 -15.88 8.41 15.23
N GLY A 355 -14.78 8.08 14.54
CA GLY A 355 -14.00 6.86 14.79
C GLY A 355 -14.59 5.57 14.23
N GLU A 356 -15.84 5.56 13.72
CA GLU A 356 -16.40 4.39 13.05
C GLU A 356 -15.89 4.28 11.60
N SER A 357 -15.27 3.15 11.29
CA SER A 357 -14.81 2.83 9.93
C SER A 357 -15.94 2.29 9.06
N LEU A 358 -15.85 2.62 7.78
CA LEU A 358 -16.65 2.05 6.70
C LEU A 358 -15.85 1.02 5.92
N TYR A 359 -16.56 0.17 5.19
CA TYR A 359 -16.01 -0.89 4.35
C TYR A 359 -16.46 -0.67 2.92
N THR A 360 -15.54 -0.87 1.98
CA THR A 360 -15.84 -1.10 0.57
C THR A 360 -15.48 -2.53 0.22
N LEU A 361 -16.40 -3.26 -0.38
CA LEU A 361 -16.17 -4.61 -0.87
C LEU A 361 -16.33 -4.59 -2.40
N ASP A 362 -15.33 -5.16 -3.08
CA ASP A 362 -15.30 -5.30 -4.52
C ASP A 362 -15.25 -6.79 -4.84
N TRP A 363 -16.27 -7.31 -5.53
CA TRP A 363 -16.40 -8.75 -5.70
C TRP A 363 -15.22 -9.31 -6.50
N GLN A 364 -14.51 -10.28 -5.91
CA GLN A 364 -13.26 -10.87 -6.41
C GLN A 364 -12.04 -9.93 -6.45
N HIS A 365 -12.15 -8.73 -5.89
CA HIS A 365 -11.12 -7.69 -5.91
C HIS A 365 -10.78 -7.18 -4.50
N ILE A 366 -9.83 -6.26 -4.42
CA ILE A 366 -9.38 -5.67 -3.15
C ILE A 366 -10.47 -4.75 -2.60
N GLY A 367 -11.02 -5.10 -1.44
CA GLY A 367 -11.85 -4.22 -0.62
C GLY A 367 -11.00 -3.30 0.26
N HIS A 368 -11.66 -2.39 0.97
CA HIS A 368 -10.98 -1.48 1.88
C HIS A 368 -11.79 -1.26 3.15
N ARG A 369 -11.09 -1.12 4.28
CA ARG A 369 -11.63 -0.47 5.49
C ARG A 369 -11.10 0.96 5.53
N TYR A 370 -11.94 1.94 5.82
CA TYR A 370 -11.50 3.34 5.85
C TYR A 370 -12.26 4.20 6.86
N ASP A 371 -11.62 5.28 7.31
CA ASP A 371 -12.26 6.34 8.07
C ASP A 371 -12.79 7.42 7.11
N PRO A 372 -14.12 7.62 7.01
CA PRO A 372 -14.70 8.58 6.07
C PRO A 372 -14.29 10.04 6.32
N ARG A 373 -13.75 10.38 7.49
CA ARG A 373 -13.33 11.75 7.84
C ARG A 373 -11.86 12.03 7.48
N ARG A 374 -11.10 11.00 7.13
CA ARG A 374 -9.66 11.08 6.83
C ARG A 374 -9.34 10.72 5.38
N VAL A 375 -10.32 10.80 4.49
CA VAL A 375 -10.20 10.51 3.06
C VAL A 375 -10.89 11.58 2.20
N GLY A 376 -10.39 11.81 1.00
CA GLY A 376 -11.01 12.69 0.00
C GLY A 376 -10.86 14.20 0.25
N GLY A 377 -10.20 14.61 1.34
CA GLY A 377 -9.79 16.00 1.57
C GLY A 377 -8.42 16.35 0.95
N PRO A 378 -7.99 17.62 1.05
CA PRO A 378 -6.65 18.05 0.66
C PRO A 378 -5.57 17.28 1.42
N GLU A 379 -4.55 16.78 0.70
CA GLU A 379 -3.48 15.93 1.25
C GLU A 379 -3.97 14.70 2.04
N GLN A 380 -5.19 14.24 1.76
CA GLN A 380 -5.71 12.98 2.27
C GLN A 380 -5.77 11.94 1.15
N PRO A 381 -5.67 10.64 1.48
CA PRO A 381 -5.79 9.60 0.48
C PRO A 381 -7.16 9.67 -0.21
N ARG A 382 -7.20 9.17 -1.45
CA ARG A 382 -8.44 9.09 -2.21
C ARG A 382 -9.47 8.28 -1.41
N ASN A 383 -10.72 8.76 -1.41
CA ASN A 383 -11.82 8.00 -0.84
C ASN A 383 -12.04 6.72 -1.65
N PRO A 384 -11.92 5.52 -1.04
CA PRO A 384 -12.05 4.26 -1.76
C PRO A 384 -13.50 3.94 -2.16
N ALA A 385 -14.49 4.59 -1.54
CA ALA A 385 -15.89 4.35 -1.88
C ALA A 385 -16.24 4.88 -3.27
N PHE A 386 -16.91 4.06 -4.08
CA PHE A 386 -17.65 4.47 -5.26
C PHE A 386 -19.01 3.80 -5.25
N ALA A 387 -20.00 4.43 -5.86
CA ALA A 387 -21.38 3.96 -5.88
C ALA A 387 -21.77 3.38 -7.24
N PHE A 388 -21.14 3.83 -8.32
CA PHE A 388 -21.30 3.24 -9.64
C PHE A 388 -20.37 2.01 -9.76
N PRO A 389 -20.90 0.78 -9.97
CA PRO A 389 -20.09 -0.43 -10.01
C PRO A 389 -19.07 -0.38 -11.17
N ASN A 390 -17.87 -0.89 -10.93
CA ASN A 390 -16.73 -0.87 -11.86
C ASN A 390 -16.74 -2.01 -12.90
N GLY A 391 -17.83 -2.79 -12.95
CA GLY A 391 -17.91 -4.05 -13.69
C GLY A 391 -18.24 -5.24 -12.78
N ASP A 392 -17.98 -5.09 -11.47
CA ASP A 392 -18.28 -6.08 -10.44
C ASP A 392 -19.31 -5.58 -9.41
N TYR A 393 -19.78 -6.47 -8.54
CA TYR A 393 -20.59 -6.05 -7.40
C TYR A 393 -19.74 -5.18 -6.48
N TYR A 394 -20.20 -3.96 -6.25
CA TYR A 394 -19.52 -3.01 -5.38
C TYR A 394 -20.39 -2.60 -4.21
N ILE A 395 -19.87 -2.74 -3.00
CA ILE A 395 -20.67 -2.67 -1.78
C ILE A 395 -19.99 -1.69 -0.82
N ASN A 396 -20.73 -0.69 -0.33
CA ASN A 396 -20.24 0.20 0.71
C ASN A 396 -21.07 -0.03 1.97
N LEU A 397 -20.47 -0.24 3.15
CA LEU A 397 -21.24 -0.60 4.34
C LEU A 397 -20.52 -0.35 5.65
N THR A 398 -21.29 -0.30 6.73
CA THR A 398 -20.78 -0.27 8.11
C THR A 398 -20.33 -1.66 8.56
N LYS A 399 -19.42 -1.74 9.53
CA LYS A 399 -18.91 -3.03 10.03
C LYS A 399 -20.02 -4.00 10.44
N ASP A 400 -21.11 -3.49 11.00
CA ASP A 400 -22.26 -4.25 11.52
C ASP A 400 -23.36 -4.50 10.47
N LEU A 401 -23.13 -4.11 9.21
CA LEU A 401 -24.05 -4.28 8.08
C LEU A 401 -25.40 -3.54 8.24
N ARG A 402 -25.51 -2.55 9.15
CA ARG A 402 -26.78 -1.86 9.42
C ARG A 402 -27.22 -0.93 8.30
N LEU A 403 -26.27 -0.33 7.59
CA LEU A 403 -26.52 0.54 6.44
C LEU A 403 -25.42 0.40 5.39
N GLY A 404 -25.76 0.82 4.17
CA GLY A 404 -24.83 0.74 3.06
C GLY A 404 -25.47 0.90 1.69
N THR A 405 -24.68 0.60 0.67
CA THR A 405 -25.10 0.50 -0.72
C THR A 405 -24.65 -0.82 -1.33
N PHE A 406 -25.42 -1.32 -2.29
CA PHE A 406 -25.13 -2.49 -3.11
C PHE A 406 -25.29 -2.09 -4.58
N GLY A 407 -24.17 -1.92 -5.27
CA GLY A 407 -24.10 -1.67 -6.70
C GLY A 407 -24.08 -2.98 -7.48
N HIS A 408 -25.07 -3.18 -8.34
CA HIS A 408 -25.19 -4.36 -9.19
C HIS A 408 -24.85 -3.97 -10.63
N PRO A 409 -23.80 -4.52 -11.26
CA PRO A 409 -23.40 -4.09 -12.60
C PRO A 409 -24.30 -4.65 -13.71
N TRP A 410 -24.84 -5.86 -13.57
CA TRP A 410 -25.59 -6.53 -14.66
C TRP A 410 -27.13 -6.40 -14.61
N GLU A 411 -27.71 -5.92 -13.51
CA GLU A 411 -29.16 -5.83 -13.42
C GLU A 411 -29.68 -4.83 -14.46
N GLU A 412 -30.81 -5.18 -15.11
CA GLU A 412 -31.41 -4.49 -16.27
C GLU A 412 -30.80 -4.78 -17.67
N GLY A 413 -29.90 -5.78 -17.83
CA GLY A 413 -29.65 -6.41 -19.14
C GLY A 413 -28.25 -7.03 -19.35
N PRO A 414 -28.01 -7.74 -20.48
CA PRO A 414 -26.73 -8.44 -20.76
C PRO A 414 -25.52 -7.52 -20.94
N HIS A 415 -25.77 -6.21 -21.06
CA HIS A 415 -24.76 -5.13 -21.09
C HIS A 415 -24.92 -4.15 -19.91
N GLY A 416 -25.78 -4.47 -18.93
CA GLY A 416 -25.83 -3.92 -17.58
C GLY A 416 -25.87 -2.40 -17.44
N GLN A 417 -27.07 -1.80 -17.47
CA GLN A 417 -27.24 -0.39 -17.10
C GLN A 417 -27.06 -0.16 -15.59
N GLY A 418 -27.04 -1.25 -14.82
CA GLY A 418 -26.69 -1.31 -13.41
C GLY A 418 -27.79 -0.80 -12.49
N THR A 419 -27.79 -1.27 -11.25
CA THR A 419 -28.67 -0.75 -10.20
C THR A 419 -27.88 -0.41 -8.95
N LEU A 420 -28.43 0.51 -8.15
CA LEU A 420 -27.91 0.85 -6.84
C LEU A 420 -29.01 0.69 -5.81
N CYS A 421 -28.89 -0.32 -4.96
CA CYS A 421 -29.70 -0.47 -3.76
C CYS A 421 -29.02 0.29 -2.61
N VAL A 422 -29.70 1.24 -1.99
CA VAL A 422 -29.28 1.89 -0.75
C VAL A 422 -30.13 1.36 0.39
N PHE A 423 -29.50 0.99 1.51
CA PHE A 423 -30.19 0.45 2.67
C PHE A 423 -29.76 1.08 3.99
N GLY A 424 -30.67 1.04 4.97
CA GLY A 424 -30.51 1.63 6.29
C GLY A 424 -31.19 3.01 6.39
N THR A 425 -32.05 3.16 7.39
CA THR A 425 -32.91 4.35 7.57
C THR A 425 -32.10 5.65 7.65
N GLU A 426 -30.98 5.65 8.37
CA GLU A 426 -30.13 6.82 8.54
C GLU A 426 -29.51 7.30 7.22
N LEU A 427 -29.05 6.36 6.38
CA LEU A 427 -28.47 6.68 5.08
C LEU A 427 -29.56 7.17 4.12
N LEU A 428 -30.68 6.45 4.03
CA LEU A 428 -31.81 6.82 3.16
C LEU A 428 -32.32 8.23 3.46
N ALA A 429 -32.47 8.59 4.73
CA ALA A 429 -32.90 9.92 5.16
C ALA A 429 -31.99 11.06 4.65
N ARG A 430 -30.74 10.76 4.27
CA ARG A 430 -29.77 11.74 3.77
C ARG A 430 -29.66 11.78 2.25
N VAL A 431 -29.84 10.64 1.58
CA VAL A 431 -29.50 10.50 0.15
C VAL A 431 -30.71 10.35 -0.76
N GLU A 432 -31.85 9.84 -0.27
CA GLU A 432 -32.96 9.37 -1.12
C GLU A 432 -33.49 10.47 -2.06
N ASP A 433 -33.74 11.66 -1.54
CA ASP A 433 -34.24 12.79 -2.32
C ASP A 433 -33.26 13.22 -3.42
N ARG A 434 -31.97 13.25 -3.11
CA ARG A 434 -30.92 13.65 -4.05
C ARG A 434 -30.71 12.58 -5.12
N LEU A 435 -30.68 11.31 -4.72
CA LEU A 435 -30.58 10.18 -5.65
C LEU A 435 -31.81 10.08 -6.55
N THR A 436 -33.01 10.32 -6.04
CA THR A 436 -34.23 10.31 -6.86
C THR A 436 -34.24 11.45 -7.89
N ARG A 437 -33.73 12.63 -7.53
CA ARG A 437 -33.55 13.72 -8.52
C ARG A 437 -32.52 13.36 -9.59
N LEU A 438 -31.43 12.72 -9.19
CA LEU A 438 -30.31 12.37 -10.07
C LEU A 438 -30.65 11.20 -11.02
N LEU A 439 -31.14 10.10 -10.46
CA LEU A 439 -31.34 8.82 -11.14
C LEU A 439 -32.77 8.62 -11.65
N GLY A 440 -33.72 9.44 -11.19
CA GLY A 440 -35.14 9.28 -11.48
C GLY A 440 -35.88 8.46 -10.41
N PRO A 441 -37.12 8.02 -10.69
CA PRO A 441 -37.91 7.28 -9.71
C PRO A 441 -37.25 5.94 -9.35
N PRO A 442 -37.35 5.49 -8.08
CA PRO A 442 -36.88 4.17 -7.70
C PRO A 442 -37.60 3.05 -8.45
N ILE A 443 -36.87 1.99 -8.80
CA ILE A 443 -37.44 0.77 -9.39
C ILE A 443 -37.93 -0.20 -8.32
N ARG A 444 -37.36 -0.15 -7.11
CA ARG A 444 -37.81 -0.95 -5.96
C ARG A 444 -37.76 -0.19 -4.65
N ARG A 445 -38.65 -0.58 -3.73
CA ARG A 445 -38.65 -0.20 -2.31
C ARG A 445 -38.87 -1.44 -1.46
N SER A 446 -38.06 -1.62 -0.42
CA SER A 446 -38.15 -2.78 0.48
C SER A 446 -38.11 -4.12 -0.28
N GLY A 447 -37.28 -4.22 -1.33
CA GLY A 447 -37.18 -5.41 -2.17
C GLY A 447 -38.37 -5.67 -3.11
N ARG A 448 -39.30 -4.72 -3.25
CA ARG A 448 -40.50 -4.87 -4.09
C ARG A 448 -40.54 -3.81 -5.20
N PRO A 449 -40.95 -4.17 -6.43
CA PRO A 449 -41.14 -3.20 -7.50
C PRO A 449 -42.08 -2.06 -7.09
N VAL A 450 -41.69 -0.82 -7.42
CA VAL A 450 -42.58 0.35 -7.30
C VAL A 450 -43.58 0.29 -8.46
N ARG A 451 -44.87 0.36 -8.16
CA ARG A 451 -45.95 0.33 -9.15
C ARG A 451 -46.17 1.68 -9.81
#